data_AF-A0A5C5XZR2-F1
#
_entry.id   AF-A0A5C5XZR2-F1
#
_cell.length_a   1.000
_cell.length_b   1.000
_cell.length_c   1.000
_cell.angle_alpha   90.00
_cell.angle_beta   90.00
_cell.angle_gamma   90.00
#
_symmetry.space_group_name_H-M   'P 1'
#
loop_
_entity.id
_entity.type
_entity.pdbx_description
1 polymer ?
#
loop_
_entity_poly.entity_id
_entity_poly.type
_entity_poly.pdbx_seq_one_letter_code
_entity_poly.pdbx_strand_id
1 'polypeptide(L)'
;MFCSSRHSWIRCIVPALVLPLVVFPALAGAADGRAEVDAVETPQVADAELKIQATVVSDLPHGVVLAQGGQQNGYALGFDYGRPVFSIRRDGSVTEVVGRQVVIGRVDLTINWDADNMTIQVLGGEKIQAKSPGLLARQPGEPLSIGRDRGTAVGSDWDPQEFRGKVVSWDVMVERVAGEQVDGGQEEEKVAGEQVDGGQEEEKVTEEQVDGGQEDEGDGPIEESAEESGSDSPSSENPSPEAPSSESP
;
A
#
# COMPACT_ATOMS: atom_id res chain seq x y z
N MET A 1 31.44 24.96 77.14
CA MET A 1 30.94 23.63 76.72
C MET A 1 30.27 23.84 75.36
N PHE A 2 30.94 23.60 74.21
CA PHE A 2 30.92 22.34 73.41
C PHE A 2 29.52 21.69 73.43
N CYS A 3 28.81 21.42 72.33
CA CYS A 3 29.15 20.89 70.99
C CYS A 3 27.93 21.19 70.07
N SER A 4 28.03 21.82 68.89
CA SER A 4 28.28 21.26 67.54
C SER A 4 27.56 19.96 67.17
N SER A 5 26.99 19.98 65.95
CA SER A 5 26.92 18.89 64.96
C SER A 5 25.57 18.18 64.81
N ARG A 6 25.02 17.87 63.62
CA ARG A 6 25.23 18.26 62.20
C ARG A 6 23.98 17.75 61.45
N HIS A 7 23.59 18.45 60.40
CA HIS A 7 22.51 18.06 59.48
C HIS A 7 22.92 16.82 58.68
N SER A 8 22.13 15.75 58.75
CA SER A 8 22.30 14.55 57.92
C SER A 8 21.46 14.68 56.65
N TRP A 9 22.12 14.89 55.52
CA TRP A 9 21.50 14.86 54.19
C TRP A 9 21.55 13.43 53.67
N ILE A 10 20.38 12.79 53.57
CA ILE A 10 20.20 11.48 52.97
C ILE A 10 20.38 11.63 51.45
N ARG A 11 21.50 11.11 50.93
CA ARG A 11 21.71 10.92 49.49
C ARG A 11 20.87 9.72 49.04
N CYS A 12 19.82 9.98 48.25
CA CYS A 12 19.13 8.94 47.51
C CYS A 12 20.04 8.40 46.40
N ILE A 13 20.46 7.15 46.54
CA ILE A 13 21.16 6.40 45.50
C ILE A 13 20.07 5.78 44.61
N VAL A 14 19.98 6.22 43.35
CA VAL A 14 19.15 5.57 42.33
C VAL A 14 19.97 4.40 41.77
N PRO A 15 19.51 3.14 41.84
CA PRO A 15 20.24 2.03 41.25
C PRO A 15 20.08 2.09 39.72
N ALA A 16 21.21 2.12 39.02
CA ALA A 16 21.25 1.97 37.57
C ALA A 16 20.80 0.55 37.21
N LEU A 17 19.64 0.45 36.57
CA LEU A 17 19.09 -0.79 36.03
C LEU A 17 19.89 -1.17 34.77
N VAL A 18 20.79 -2.14 34.88
CA VAL A 18 21.51 -2.72 33.75
C VAL A 18 20.62 -3.80 33.14
N LEU A 19 20.02 -3.52 31.98
CA LEU A 19 19.29 -4.52 31.19
C LEU A 19 20.30 -5.45 30.49
N PRO A 20 20.14 -6.77 30.56
CA PRO A 20 21.00 -7.69 29.82
C PRO A 20 20.73 -7.57 28.32
N LEU A 21 21.77 -7.34 27.55
CA LEU A 21 21.76 -7.43 26.08
C LEU A 21 21.53 -8.90 25.69
N VAL A 22 20.29 -9.26 25.38
CA VAL A 22 19.97 -10.61 24.88
C VAL A 22 20.32 -10.64 23.40
N VAL A 23 21.45 -11.28 23.06
CA VAL A 23 21.84 -11.56 21.68
C VAL A 23 21.12 -12.82 21.23
N PHE A 24 20.12 -12.67 20.36
CA PHE A 24 19.53 -13.81 19.66
C PHE A 24 20.51 -14.30 18.59
N PRO A 25 20.71 -15.62 18.44
CA PRO A 25 21.55 -16.13 17.37
C PRO A 25 20.86 -15.87 16.02
N ALA A 26 21.56 -15.17 15.13
CA ALA A 26 21.18 -15.09 13.73
C ALA A 26 21.30 -16.50 13.12
N LEU A 27 20.15 -17.11 12.82
CA LEU A 27 20.13 -18.32 12.01
C LEU A 27 20.47 -17.92 10.58
N ALA A 28 21.74 -18.06 10.21
CA ALA A 28 22.25 -17.85 8.87
C ALA A 28 21.68 -18.94 7.94
N GLY A 29 20.60 -18.61 7.25
CA GLY A 29 20.11 -19.32 6.07
C GLY A 29 20.23 -18.40 4.87
N ALA A 30 21.44 -18.29 4.31
CA ALA A 30 21.65 -17.69 3.00
C ALA A 30 21.08 -18.65 1.95
N ALA A 31 19.84 -18.41 1.56
CA ALA A 31 19.28 -18.92 0.32
C ALA A 31 18.86 -17.70 -0.50
N ASP A 32 19.76 -17.33 -1.42
CA ASP A 32 19.49 -16.48 -2.57
C ASP A 32 18.23 -17.03 -3.25
N GLY A 33 17.14 -16.32 -3.05
CA GLY A 33 15.81 -16.86 -3.29
C GLY A 33 14.85 -15.71 -3.42
N ARG A 34 14.83 -15.12 -4.61
CA ARG A 34 13.63 -14.46 -5.14
C ARG A 34 12.56 -15.54 -5.22
N ALA A 35 11.87 -15.77 -4.11
CA ALA A 35 10.66 -16.58 -4.11
C ALA A 35 9.58 -15.73 -4.77
N GLU A 36 9.52 -15.82 -6.09
CA GLU A 36 8.35 -15.40 -6.83
C GLU A 36 7.22 -16.37 -6.45
N VAL A 37 6.26 -15.87 -5.68
CA VAL A 37 5.09 -16.64 -5.30
C VAL A 37 4.11 -16.56 -6.48
N ASP A 38 4.06 -17.65 -7.25
CA ASP A 38 3.05 -17.88 -8.28
C ASP A 38 1.66 -17.90 -7.62
N ALA A 39 0.79 -16.97 -8.07
CA ALA A 39 -0.61 -16.80 -7.67
C ALA A 39 -0.93 -16.95 -6.18
N VAL A 40 -0.93 -15.83 -5.46
CA VAL A 40 -1.37 -15.75 -4.07
C VAL A 40 -2.90 -15.65 -4.00
N GLU A 41 -3.52 -16.45 -3.12
CA GLU A 41 -4.95 -16.32 -2.82
C GLU A 41 -5.23 -14.89 -2.32
N THR A 42 -6.20 -14.22 -2.95
CA THR A 42 -6.54 -12.84 -2.62
C THR A 42 -7.68 -12.80 -1.62
N PRO A 43 -7.46 -12.27 -0.40
CA PRO A 43 -8.50 -12.21 0.62
C PRO A 43 -9.60 -11.19 0.24
N GLN A 44 -10.82 -11.49 0.69
CA GLN A 44 -11.97 -10.60 0.59
C GLN A 44 -12.03 -9.70 1.83
N VAL A 45 -11.63 -8.44 1.68
CA VAL A 45 -11.34 -7.50 2.77
C VAL A 45 -12.36 -6.35 2.86
N ALA A 46 -13.38 -6.35 2.01
CA ALA A 46 -14.52 -5.44 2.16
C ALA A 46 -15.22 -5.68 3.51
N ASP A 47 -15.53 -4.59 4.22
CA ASP A 47 -16.21 -4.56 5.52
C ASP A 47 -15.56 -5.50 6.55
N ALA A 48 -14.22 -5.57 6.54
CA ALA A 48 -13.46 -6.45 7.41
C ALA A 48 -12.31 -5.74 8.12
N GLU A 49 -12.06 -6.16 9.36
CA GLU A 49 -10.84 -5.85 10.09
C GLU A 49 -9.74 -6.82 9.66
N LEU A 50 -8.50 -6.32 9.64
CA LEU A 50 -7.34 -7.09 9.21
C LEU A 50 -6.30 -7.21 10.31
N LYS A 51 -5.75 -8.42 10.42
CA LYS A 51 -4.49 -8.66 11.11
C LYS A 51 -3.49 -9.24 10.13
N ILE A 52 -2.38 -8.54 9.96
CA ILE A 52 -1.32 -8.93 9.02
C ILE A 52 -0.09 -9.30 9.82
N GLN A 53 0.51 -10.44 9.50
CA GLN A 53 1.80 -10.84 10.03
C GLN A 53 2.76 -11.02 8.87
N ALA A 54 3.99 -10.53 9.02
CA ALA A 54 5.02 -10.72 8.02
C ALA A 54 6.39 -10.84 8.66
N THR A 55 7.25 -11.66 8.08
CA THR A 55 8.66 -11.72 8.42
C THR A 55 9.50 -11.44 7.19
N VAL A 56 10.47 -10.55 7.32
CA VAL A 56 11.41 -10.20 6.26
C VAL A 56 12.86 -10.33 6.72
N VAL A 57 13.77 -10.44 5.76
CA VAL A 57 15.22 -10.38 5.98
C VAL A 57 15.84 -9.42 4.97
N SER A 58 16.54 -8.39 5.46
CA SER A 58 17.32 -7.44 4.63
C SER A 58 18.33 -6.66 5.46
N ASP A 59 19.48 -6.31 4.90
CA ASP A 59 20.46 -5.42 5.54
C ASP A 59 19.91 -4.00 5.74
N LEU A 60 19.03 -3.56 4.83
CA LEU A 60 18.26 -2.31 4.95
C LEU A 60 16.94 -2.50 4.19
N PRO A 61 15.86 -2.94 4.87
CA PRO A 61 14.56 -3.17 4.25
C PRO A 61 14.06 -1.93 3.52
N HIS A 62 13.63 -2.09 2.27
CA HIS A 62 13.00 -1.02 1.51
C HIS A 62 12.12 -1.59 0.41
N GLY A 63 10.99 -0.95 0.10
CA GLY A 63 10.02 -1.41 -0.88
C GLY A 63 8.86 -2.21 -0.26
N VAL A 64 8.03 -2.80 -1.12
CA VAL A 64 6.74 -3.41 -0.77
C VAL A 64 6.89 -4.84 -0.28
N VAL A 65 6.49 -5.11 0.96
CA VAL A 65 6.42 -6.47 1.51
C VAL A 65 5.19 -7.20 1.00
N LEU A 66 4.02 -6.56 1.09
CA LEU A 66 2.78 -7.02 0.48
C LEU A 66 1.85 -5.84 0.20
N ALA A 67 1.01 -5.98 -0.81
CA ALA A 67 0.00 -4.99 -1.16
C ALA A 67 -1.20 -5.65 -1.83
N GLN A 68 -2.39 -5.11 -1.57
CA GLN A 68 -3.60 -5.47 -2.29
C GLN A 68 -4.38 -4.20 -2.61
N GLY A 69 -4.85 -4.11 -3.85
CA GLY A 69 -5.61 -2.96 -4.32
C GLY A 69 -4.80 -2.00 -5.16
N GLY A 70 -5.34 -0.80 -5.32
CA GLY A 70 -4.70 0.22 -6.14
C GLY A 70 -5.25 1.61 -5.86
N GLN A 71 -5.23 2.49 -6.86
CA GLN A 71 -5.51 3.93 -6.70
C GLN A 71 -6.85 4.31 -6.04
N GLN A 72 -7.82 3.39 -5.95
CA GLN A 72 -9.11 3.65 -5.32
C GLN A 72 -9.18 3.12 -3.89
N ASN A 73 -8.94 1.82 -3.72
CA ASN A 73 -9.02 1.15 -2.42
C ASN A 73 -7.90 0.11 -2.34
N GLY A 74 -7.27 0.01 -1.18
CA GLY A 74 -6.22 -0.97 -0.94
C GLY A 74 -5.50 -0.79 0.38
N TYR A 75 -4.58 -1.68 0.65
CA TYR A 75 -3.61 -1.55 1.72
C TYR A 75 -2.24 -2.05 1.26
N ALA A 76 -1.18 -1.49 1.84
CA ALA A 76 0.19 -1.90 1.56
C ALA A 76 1.02 -1.88 2.84
N LEU A 77 1.87 -2.90 2.98
CA LEU A 77 2.89 -3.00 4.02
C LEU A 77 4.25 -2.99 3.35
N GLY A 78 5.15 -2.15 3.85
CA GLY A 78 6.49 -2.07 3.30
C GLY A 78 7.46 -1.34 4.21
N PHE A 79 8.56 -0.92 3.60
CA PHE A 79 9.61 -0.18 4.28
C PHE A 79 10.09 1.03 3.47
N ASP A 80 10.27 2.14 4.16
CA ASP A 80 10.97 3.32 3.68
C ASP A 80 12.34 3.40 4.37
N TYR A 81 13.39 2.97 3.68
CA TYR A 81 14.78 2.92 4.18
C TYR A 81 14.89 2.41 5.63
N GLY A 82 14.36 1.22 5.87
CA GLY A 82 14.38 0.50 7.14
C GLY A 82 13.32 0.95 8.14
N ARG A 83 12.52 2.00 7.86
CA ARG A 83 11.32 2.33 8.65
C ARG A 83 10.14 1.55 8.11
N PRO A 84 9.45 0.73 8.92
CA PRO A 84 8.29 0.01 8.45
C PRO A 84 7.10 0.97 8.32
N VAL A 85 6.35 0.84 7.24
CA VAL A 85 5.20 1.68 6.89
C VAL A 85 4.02 0.78 6.55
N PHE A 86 2.86 1.10 7.10
CA PHE A 86 1.59 0.50 6.70
C PHE A 86 0.66 1.60 6.21
N SER A 87 0.15 1.43 4.99
CA SER A 87 -0.67 2.41 4.29
C SER A 87 -2.02 1.81 3.97
N ILE A 88 -3.07 2.60 4.18
CA ILE A 88 -4.43 2.28 3.76
C ILE A 88 -4.84 3.35 2.75
N ARG A 89 -5.35 2.90 1.61
CA ARG A 89 -5.99 3.78 0.64
C ARG A 89 -7.50 3.54 0.66
N ARG A 90 -8.25 4.60 0.89
CA ARG A 90 -9.72 4.60 0.90
C ARG A 90 -10.24 5.73 0.04
N ASP A 91 -11.03 5.38 -0.98
CA ASP A 91 -11.60 6.32 -1.96
C ASP A 91 -10.56 7.32 -2.50
N GLY A 92 -9.38 6.80 -2.83
CA GLY A 92 -8.25 7.57 -3.38
C GLY A 92 -7.36 8.30 -2.38
N SER A 93 -7.74 8.35 -1.09
CA SER A 93 -6.95 9.01 -0.05
C SER A 93 -6.09 8.03 0.73
N VAL A 94 -4.81 8.36 0.95
CA VAL A 94 -3.85 7.53 1.69
C VAL A 94 -3.74 7.98 3.14
N THR A 95 -3.81 7.03 4.07
CA THR A 95 -3.50 7.22 5.49
C THR A 95 -2.45 6.20 5.91
N GLU A 96 -1.42 6.63 6.66
CA GLU A 96 -0.30 5.76 7.01
C GLU A 96 -0.02 5.72 8.52
N VAL A 97 0.52 4.59 8.98
CA VAL A 97 1.20 4.46 10.27
C VAL A 97 2.65 4.05 10.04
N VAL A 98 3.57 4.80 10.64
CA VAL A 98 5.01 4.64 10.45
C VAL A 98 5.67 4.20 11.75
N GLY A 99 6.47 3.14 11.68
CA GLY A 99 7.31 2.70 12.78
C GLY A 99 8.39 3.72 13.11
N ARG A 100 8.69 3.89 14.40
CA ARG A 100 9.65 4.90 14.88
C ARG A 100 11.11 4.53 14.64
N GLN A 101 11.39 3.24 14.54
CA GLN A 101 12.76 2.72 14.51
C GLN A 101 13.12 2.23 13.12
N VAL A 102 14.35 2.55 12.70
CA VAL A 102 14.99 1.88 11.58
C VAL A 102 15.41 0.49 12.04
N VAL A 103 15.08 -0.53 11.25
CA VAL A 103 15.39 -1.93 11.54
C VAL A 103 16.19 -2.56 10.41
N ILE A 104 16.98 -3.57 10.77
CA ILE A 104 17.86 -4.32 9.86
C ILE A 104 17.82 -5.81 10.21
N GLY A 105 18.30 -6.64 9.31
CA GLY A 105 18.36 -8.09 9.46
C GLY A 105 16.98 -8.73 9.36
N ARG A 106 16.69 -9.69 10.25
CA ARG A 106 15.40 -10.37 10.34
C ARG A 106 14.43 -9.52 11.14
N VAL A 107 13.27 -9.21 10.56
CA VAL A 107 12.24 -8.37 11.17
C VAL A 107 10.90 -9.07 11.11
N ASP A 108 10.26 -9.22 12.27
CA ASP A 108 8.87 -9.66 12.40
C ASP A 108 7.95 -8.44 12.58
N LEU A 109 6.90 -8.38 11.78
CA LEU A 109 5.90 -7.32 11.77
C LEU A 109 4.53 -7.89 12.15
N THR A 110 3.79 -7.15 12.96
CA THR A 110 2.37 -7.39 13.20
C THR A 110 1.60 -6.09 13.02
N ILE A 111 0.63 -6.11 12.11
CA ILE A 111 -0.30 -5.02 11.86
C ILE A 111 -1.67 -5.44 12.37
N ASN A 112 -2.38 -4.53 13.03
CA ASN A 112 -3.82 -4.65 13.24
C ASN A 112 -4.48 -3.41 12.69
N TRP A 113 -5.56 -3.59 11.94
CA TRP A 113 -6.36 -2.52 11.36
C TRP A 113 -7.83 -2.83 11.62
N ASP A 114 -8.47 -1.92 12.36
CA ASP A 114 -9.89 -1.92 12.66
C ASP A 114 -10.55 -0.62 12.16
N ALA A 115 -11.86 -0.48 12.39
CA ALA A 115 -12.61 0.69 11.94
C ALA A 115 -12.08 2.01 12.56
N ASP A 116 -11.44 1.94 13.71
CA ASP A 116 -11.01 3.09 14.48
C ASP A 116 -9.51 3.36 14.43
N ASN A 117 -8.68 2.32 14.36
CA ASN A 117 -7.25 2.39 14.53
C ASN A 117 -6.51 1.48 13.57
N MET A 118 -5.27 1.88 13.27
CA MET A 118 -4.27 1.00 12.69
C MET A 118 -3.02 1.02 13.54
N THR A 119 -2.39 -0.14 13.67
CA THR A 119 -1.22 -0.33 14.52
C THR A 119 -0.11 -1.07 13.81
N ILE A 120 1.12 -0.70 14.11
CA ILE A 120 2.31 -1.45 13.71
C ILE A 120 3.10 -1.85 14.95
N GLN A 121 3.46 -3.13 15.02
CA GLN A 121 4.34 -3.70 16.02
C GLN A 121 5.53 -4.35 15.32
N VAL A 122 6.73 -4.00 15.76
CA VAL A 122 7.99 -4.46 15.17
C VAL A 122 8.73 -5.28 16.21
N LEU A 123 9.15 -6.51 15.87
CA LEU A 123 9.90 -7.42 16.74
C LEU A 123 9.21 -7.65 18.11
N GLY A 124 7.87 -7.65 18.15
CA GLY A 124 7.10 -7.79 19.39
C GLY A 124 7.23 -6.63 20.38
N GLY A 125 7.82 -5.50 19.96
CA GLY A 125 8.04 -4.31 20.78
C GLY A 125 6.78 -3.46 21.01
N GLU A 126 6.96 -2.15 21.19
CA GLU A 126 5.87 -1.20 21.36
C GLU A 126 4.95 -1.16 20.12
N LYS A 127 3.64 -1.07 20.35
CA LYS A 127 2.65 -0.82 19.29
C LYS A 127 2.59 0.67 19.00
N ILE A 128 2.90 1.06 17.78
CA ILE A 128 2.67 2.42 17.28
C ILE A 128 1.28 2.46 16.65
N GLN A 129 0.47 3.44 17.03
CA GLN A 129 -0.92 3.58 16.60
C GLN A 129 -1.14 4.88 15.83
N ALA A 130 -2.03 4.82 14.85
CA ALA A 130 -2.63 5.98 14.19
C ALA A 130 -4.15 5.77 14.03
N LYS A 131 -4.89 6.85 13.80
CA LYS A 131 -6.33 6.79 13.50
C LYS A 131 -6.53 6.10 12.16
N SER A 132 -7.45 5.14 12.11
CA SER A 132 -7.88 4.48 10.88
C SER A 132 -8.73 5.42 10.03
N PRO A 133 -8.61 5.38 8.69
CA PRO A 133 -9.59 6.01 7.81
C PRO A 133 -10.92 5.25 7.76
N GLY A 134 -11.10 4.18 8.54
CA GLY A 134 -12.23 3.27 8.52
C GLY A 134 -11.96 2.01 7.69
N LEU A 135 -12.94 1.11 7.64
CA LEU A 135 -12.88 -0.10 6.82
C LEU A 135 -13.15 0.22 5.34
N LEU A 136 -12.73 -0.69 4.45
CA LEU A 136 -13.03 -0.59 3.03
C LEU A 136 -14.48 -1.01 2.78
N ALA A 137 -15.30 -0.09 2.29
CA ALA A 137 -16.69 -0.40 1.91
C ALA A 137 -16.81 -1.26 0.64
N ARG A 138 -15.71 -1.42 -0.11
CA ARG A 138 -15.66 -2.19 -1.35
C ARG A 138 -14.36 -2.96 -1.45
N GLN A 139 -14.43 -4.12 -2.09
CA GLN A 139 -13.27 -4.96 -2.33
C GLN A 139 -12.26 -4.21 -3.22
N PRO A 140 -10.95 -4.25 -2.88
CA PRO A 140 -9.91 -3.74 -3.76
C PRO A 140 -9.93 -4.40 -5.14
N GLY A 141 -9.72 -3.61 -6.20
CA GLY A 141 -9.82 -4.09 -7.59
C GLY A 141 -8.62 -4.90 -8.07
N GLU A 142 -7.51 -4.84 -7.35
CA GLU A 142 -6.26 -5.54 -7.70
C GLU A 142 -5.93 -6.61 -6.65
N PRO A 143 -5.37 -7.76 -7.07
CA PRO A 143 -5.14 -8.91 -6.19
C PRO A 143 -4.03 -8.65 -5.16
N LEU A 144 -3.94 -9.55 -4.17
CA LEU A 144 -2.82 -9.55 -3.23
C LEU A 144 -1.52 -9.89 -3.96
N SER A 145 -0.50 -9.08 -3.71
CA SER A 145 0.84 -9.19 -4.27
C SER A 145 1.87 -9.15 -3.14
N ILE A 146 2.97 -9.89 -3.31
CA ILE A 146 4.02 -10.09 -2.29
C ILE A 146 5.36 -9.67 -2.90
N GLY A 147 6.16 -8.92 -2.14
CA GLY A 147 7.49 -8.47 -2.53
C GLY A 147 7.53 -7.33 -3.56
N ARG A 148 6.36 -6.92 -4.09
CA ARG A 148 6.18 -5.78 -4.99
C ARG A 148 4.68 -5.48 -5.09
N ASP A 149 4.30 -4.22 -5.23
CA ASP A 149 2.97 -3.87 -5.75
C ASP A 149 2.99 -4.03 -7.29
N ARG A 150 2.24 -5.01 -7.79
CA ARG A 150 2.27 -5.39 -9.21
C ARG A 150 1.38 -4.51 -10.09
N GLY A 151 0.45 -3.76 -9.51
CA GLY A 151 -0.45 -2.92 -10.27
C GLY A 151 -0.23 -1.46 -9.98
N THR A 152 -1.24 -0.77 -9.46
CA THR A 152 -1.15 0.66 -9.19
C THR A 152 -0.86 0.94 -7.72
N ALA A 153 0.14 1.79 -7.47
CA ALA A 153 0.61 2.06 -6.10
C ALA A 153 -0.52 2.39 -5.12
N VAL A 154 -0.59 1.62 -4.05
CA VAL A 154 -1.51 1.85 -2.94
C VAL A 154 -0.93 2.88 -1.96
N GLY A 155 0.34 2.72 -1.62
CA GLY A 155 1.10 3.55 -0.69
C GLY A 155 1.60 4.86 -1.30
N SER A 156 2.54 5.48 -0.57
CA SER A 156 3.22 6.73 -0.93
C SER A 156 4.56 6.44 -1.63
N ASP A 157 5.60 7.23 -1.38
CA ASP A 157 6.84 7.27 -2.17
C ASP A 157 7.69 5.98 -2.15
N TRP A 158 7.41 5.05 -1.23
CA TRP A 158 8.10 3.75 -1.13
C TRP A 158 7.45 2.64 -2.00
N ASP A 159 6.25 2.90 -2.52
CA ASP A 159 5.44 2.03 -3.37
C ASP A 159 5.54 2.55 -4.83
N PRO A 160 5.68 1.71 -5.90
CA PRO A 160 5.61 0.25 -5.97
C PRO A 160 6.99 -0.43 -6.04
N GLN A 161 7.97 0.10 -5.31
CA GLN A 161 9.32 -0.44 -5.38
C GLN A 161 9.36 -1.88 -4.89
N GLU A 162 10.08 -2.73 -5.65
CA GLU A 162 10.36 -4.11 -5.25
C GLU A 162 11.07 -4.15 -3.90
N PHE A 163 10.68 -5.11 -3.07
CA PHE A 163 11.32 -5.30 -1.79
C PHE A 163 12.79 -5.68 -1.95
N ARG A 164 13.67 -4.83 -1.40
CA ARG A 164 15.12 -5.08 -1.32
C ARG A 164 15.40 -6.01 -0.16
N GLY A 165 15.23 -7.30 -0.39
CA GLY A 165 15.47 -8.35 0.60
C GLY A 165 14.67 -9.60 0.29
N LYS A 166 14.34 -10.36 1.34
CA LYS A 166 13.50 -11.55 1.24
C LYS A 166 12.29 -11.43 2.15
N VAL A 167 11.10 -11.64 1.59
CA VAL A 167 9.89 -11.92 2.40
C VAL A 167 9.92 -13.40 2.75
N VAL A 168 10.01 -13.72 4.04
CA VAL A 168 10.18 -15.10 4.55
C VAL A 168 8.83 -15.76 4.80
N SER A 169 7.89 -15.01 5.37
CA SER A 169 6.53 -15.48 5.65
C SER A 169 5.59 -14.29 5.69
N TRP A 170 4.33 -14.53 5.38
CA TRP A 170 3.26 -13.55 5.47
C TRP A 170 1.93 -14.26 5.73
N ASP A 171 1.00 -13.57 6.37
CA ASP A 171 -0.38 -14.02 6.57
C ASP A 171 -1.31 -12.81 6.70
N VAL A 172 -2.51 -12.92 6.13
CA VAL A 172 -3.56 -11.90 6.19
C VAL A 172 -4.81 -12.54 6.76
N MET A 173 -5.03 -12.32 8.05
CA MET A 173 -6.24 -12.76 8.76
C MET A 173 -7.32 -11.70 8.57
N VAL A 174 -8.50 -12.16 8.14
CA VAL A 174 -9.68 -11.32 7.87
C VAL A 174 -10.76 -11.64 8.89
N GLU A 175 -11.25 -10.61 9.58
CA GLU A 175 -12.41 -10.69 10.46
C GLU A 175 -13.52 -9.79 9.92
N ARG A 176 -14.59 -10.39 9.38
CA ARG A 176 -15.71 -9.61 8.83
C ARG A 176 -16.53 -9.01 9.95
N VAL A 177 -16.80 -7.72 9.83
CA VAL A 177 -17.73 -7.03 10.71
C VAL A 177 -19.11 -7.25 10.11
N ALA A 178 -19.95 -8.01 10.81
CA ALA A 178 -21.31 -8.26 10.32
C ALA A 178 -22.02 -6.91 10.13
N GLY A 179 -22.35 -6.57 8.88
CA GLY A 179 -23.22 -5.45 8.60
C GLY A 179 -24.60 -5.71 9.17
N GLU A 180 -25.18 -4.71 9.85
CA GLU A 180 -26.62 -4.61 10.01
C GLU A 180 -27.23 -4.69 8.60
N GLN A 181 -27.89 -5.81 8.27
CA GLN A 181 -28.61 -5.95 7.02
C GLN A 181 -29.81 -5.01 7.05
N VAL A 182 -29.70 -3.88 6.35
CA VAL A 182 -30.89 -3.10 5.99
C VAL A 182 -31.60 -3.90 4.90
N ASP A 183 -32.66 -4.60 5.30
CA ASP A 183 -33.58 -5.35 4.46
C ASP A 183 -34.21 -4.44 3.39
N GLY A 184 -33.52 -4.31 2.26
CA GLY A 184 -34.08 -3.76 1.03
C GLY A 184 -34.88 -4.86 0.34
N GLY A 185 -36.16 -4.97 0.72
CA GLY A 185 -37.11 -5.88 0.10
C GLY A 185 -37.09 -5.79 -1.43
N GLN A 186 -36.92 -6.94 -2.07
CA GLN A 186 -37.16 -7.11 -3.50
C GLN A 186 -38.68 -7.06 -3.72
N GLU A 187 -39.19 -5.98 -4.29
CA GLU A 187 -40.47 -6.02 -5.01
C GLU A 187 -40.21 -6.74 -6.35
N GLU A 188 -40.33 -8.06 -6.33
CA GLU A 188 -40.60 -8.83 -7.55
C GLU A 188 -42.02 -8.51 -8.01
N GLU A 189 -42.16 -7.58 -8.95
CA GLU A 189 -43.40 -7.42 -9.72
C GLU A 189 -43.55 -8.64 -10.66
N LYS A 190 -44.26 -9.64 -10.14
CA LYS A 190 -44.79 -10.77 -10.90
C LYS A 190 -45.92 -10.31 -11.80
N VAL A 191 -45.61 -9.85 -13.02
CA VAL A 191 -46.65 -9.65 -14.05
C VAL A 191 -47.02 -11.02 -14.64
N ALA A 192 -48.24 -11.45 -14.32
CA ALA A 192 -48.86 -12.65 -14.82
C ALA A 192 -49.04 -12.59 -16.35
N GLY A 193 -48.83 -13.73 -17.00
CA GLY A 193 -49.09 -13.90 -18.42
C GLY A 193 -50.59 -13.89 -18.73
N GLU A 194 -50.92 -13.28 -19.86
CA GLU A 194 -52.18 -13.44 -20.57
C GLU A 194 -51.82 -13.80 -22.02
N GLN A 195 -52.11 -15.03 -22.43
CA GLN A 195 -52.08 -15.46 -23.83
C GLN A 195 -53.45 -15.18 -24.44
N VAL A 196 -53.49 -14.38 -25.50
CA VAL A 196 -54.66 -14.24 -26.37
C VAL A 196 -54.28 -14.66 -27.79
N ASP A 197 -55.05 -15.63 -28.26
CA ASP A 197 -55.12 -16.26 -29.58
C ASP A 197 -55.75 -15.32 -30.63
N GLY A 198 -55.40 -15.53 -31.91
CA GLY A 198 -56.29 -15.19 -33.03
C GLY A 198 -55.70 -14.38 -34.19
N GLY A 199 -55.24 -15.11 -35.22
CA GLY A 199 -55.77 -14.99 -36.60
C GLY A 199 -55.35 -13.84 -37.52
N GLN A 200 -54.67 -14.22 -38.62
CA GLN A 200 -54.83 -13.87 -40.06
C GLN A 200 -55.07 -12.37 -40.46
N GLU A 201 -54.53 -11.75 -41.52
CA GLU A 201 -54.52 -12.08 -42.95
C GLU A 201 -53.56 -11.14 -43.71
N GLU A 202 -52.93 -11.69 -44.74
CA GLU A 202 -52.76 -11.20 -46.13
C GLU A 202 -52.02 -9.89 -46.52
N GLU A 203 -51.29 -10.07 -47.64
CA GLU A 203 -50.95 -9.13 -48.71
C GLU A 203 -49.94 -8.01 -48.37
N LYS A 204 -48.98 -7.60 -49.21
CA LYS A 204 -48.79 -7.68 -50.66
C LYS A 204 -47.38 -7.13 -50.96
N VAL A 205 -46.67 -7.74 -51.93
CA VAL A 205 -45.81 -7.16 -52.99
C VAL A 205 -45.28 -5.72 -52.72
N THR A 206 -43.98 -5.46 -52.76
CA THR A 206 -43.27 -5.13 -54.01
C THR A 206 -41.76 -5.40 -53.97
N GLU A 207 -41.31 -6.00 -55.08
CA GLU A 207 -39.95 -5.90 -55.63
C GLU A 207 -39.52 -4.44 -55.78
N GLU A 208 -38.25 -4.10 -55.49
CA GLU A 208 -37.41 -3.39 -56.46
C GLU A 208 -35.92 -3.52 -56.09
N GLN A 209 -35.15 -3.92 -57.08
CA GLN A 209 -33.70 -4.08 -57.09
C GLN A 209 -33.16 -3.05 -58.11
N VAL A 210 -32.34 -2.10 -57.67
CA VAL A 210 -31.54 -1.18 -58.52
C VAL A 210 -30.26 -0.88 -57.73
N ASP A 211 -29.12 -1.51 -58.01
CA ASP A 211 -28.11 -1.23 -59.06
C ASP A 211 -27.50 0.19 -59.03
N GLY A 212 -26.17 0.24 -59.05
CA GLY A 212 -25.42 1.32 -59.70
C GLY A 212 -24.46 2.16 -58.86
N GLY A 213 -23.16 1.90 -59.05
CA GLY A 213 -22.09 2.89 -59.32
C GLY A 213 -21.66 3.84 -58.19
N GLN A 214 -20.43 3.80 -57.66
CA GLN A 214 -19.11 4.09 -58.25
C GLN A 214 -18.69 5.58 -58.13
N GLU A 215 -17.57 5.77 -57.43
CA GLU A 215 -16.56 6.85 -57.49
C GLU A 215 -16.98 8.31 -57.20
N ASP A 216 -16.33 8.91 -56.20
CA ASP A 216 -15.67 10.19 -56.44
C ASP A 216 -14.42 10.37 -55.57
N GLU A 217 -13.39 10.91 -56.20
CA GLU A 217 -12.07 11.19 -55.69
C GLU A 217 -12.06 12.50 -54.86
N GLY A 218 -11.14 12.60 -53.90
CA GLY A 218 -11.00 13.78 -53.06
C GLY A 218 -9.56 13.94 -52.57
N ASP A 219 -8.78 14.56 -53.44
CA ASP A 219 -7.35 14.91 -53.38
C ASP A 219 -7.00 15.89 -52.23
N GLY A 220 -5.74 15.86 -51.76
CA GLY A 220 -5.17 16.98 -50.99
C GLY A 220 -4.14 16.62 -49.90
N PRO A 221 -2.85 16.97 -50.09
CA PRO A 221 -1.76 16.71 -49.14
C PRO A 221 -1.60 17.83 -48.11
N ILE A 222 -1.07 17.50 -46.92
CA ILE A 222 -0.49 18.48 -46.00
C ILE A 222 1.00 18.18 -45.79
N GLU A 223 1.84 18.90 -46.52
CA GLU A 223 3.27 19.10 -46.26
C GLU A 223 3.45 19.99 -45.01
N GLU A 224 4.33 19.59 -44.10
CA GLU A 224 5.65 20.21 -43.82
C GLU A 224 5.59 21.59 -43.15
N SER A 225 5.93 21.64 -41.87
CA SER A 225 6.78 22.71 -41.31
C SER A 225 7.55 22.17 -40.11
N ALA A 226 8.85 22.06 -40.31
CA ALA A 226 9.85 21.97 -39.27
C ALA A 226 9.95 23.31 -38.54
N GLU A 227 10.05 23.30 -37.22
CA GLU A 227 10.49 24.46 -36.44
C GLU A 227 11.48 23.95 -35.38
N GLU A 228 12.74 24.21 -35.68
CA GLU A 228 13.92 24.10 -34.83
C GLU A 228 13.94 25.27 -33.83
N SER A 229 14.02 24.97 -32.52
CA SER A 229 14.66 25.82 -31.50
C SER A 229 14.84 24.93 -30.26
N GLY A 230 16.01 24.75 -29.64
CA GLY A 230 17.15 25.65 -29.51
C GLY A 230 17.06 26.34 -28.15
N SER A 231 18.09 26.16 -27.30
CA SER A 231 18.30 26.74 -25.96
C SER A 231 17.47 26.10 -24.82
N ASP A 232 17.97 25.83 -23.62
CA ASP A 232 19.27 26.10 -22.99
C ASP A 232 19.34 25.21 -21.75
N SER A 233 20.42 24.44 -21.61
CA SER A 233 20.74 23.69 -20.38
C SER A 233 21.63 24.58 -19.51
N PRO A 234 21.18 25.11 -18.36
CA PRO A 234 22.11 25.65 -17.39
C PRO A 234 22.75 24.51 -16.61
N SER A 235 24.01 24.25 -16.94
CA SER A 235 24.97 23.58 -16.05
C SER A 235 25.00 24.31 -14.71
N SER A 236 24.50 23.67 -13.65
CA SER A 236 24.70 24.15 -12.29
C SER A 236 26.16 23.92 -11.90
N GLU A 237 26.96 24.97 -12.04
CA GLU A 237 28.29 25.05 -11.43
C GLU A 237 28.19 24.91 -9.92
N ASN A 238 29.04 24.04 -9.41
CA ASN A 238 29.16 23.65 -8.02
C ASN A 238 30.26 24.54 -7.40
N PRO A 239 29.95 25.51 -6.51
CA PRO A 239 31.01 26.21 -5.82
C PRO A 239 31.59 25.30 -4.71
N SER A 240 32.88 24.99 -4.85
CA SER A 240 33.71 24.39 -3.80
C SER A 240 33.54 25.11 -2.44
N PRO A 241 33.61 24.39 -1.32
CA PRO A 241 33.58 24.99 0.00
C PRO A 241 34.88 25.74 0.30
N GLU A 242 34.79 27.03 0.60
CA GLU A 242 35.86 27.78 1.27
C GLU A 242 36.09 27.20 2.67
N ALA A 243 37.34 26.88 2.97
CA ALA A 243 37.80 26.48 4.29
C ALA A 243 37.91 27.70 5.21
N PRO A 244 37.46 27.66 6.48
CA PRO A 244 37.86 28.66 7.45
C PRO A 244 39.31 28.39 7.89
N SER A 245 40.17 29.33 7.53
CA SER A 245 41.51 29.51 8.07
C SER A 245 41.48 29.70 9.59
N SER A 246 42.37 28.96 10.24
CA SER A 246 42.74 29.01 11.64
C SER A 246 43.09 30.42 12.13
N GLU A 247 42.46 30.88 13.21
CA GLU A 247 43.11 31.78 14.16
C GLU A 247 42.72 31.41 15.60
N SER A 248 43.75 31.06 16.35
CA SER A 248 43.89 31.01 17.81
C SER A 248 45.34 31.47 18.03
N PRO A 249 45.72 32.12 19.15
CA PRO A 249 45.17 31.99 20.51
C PRO A 249 44.41 33.20 21.06
#